data_AF-A0A090SXG7-F1
#
_entry.id   AF-A0A090SXG7-F1
#
_cell.length_a   1.000
_cell.length_b   1.000
_cell.length_c   1.000
_cell.angle_alpha   90.00
_cell.angle_beta   90.00
_cell.angle_gamma   90.00
#
_symmetry.space_group_name_H-M   'P 1'
#
loop_
_entity.id
_entity.type
_entity.pdbx_description
1 polymer ?
#
loop_
_entity_poly.entity_id
_entity_poly.type
_entity_poly.pdbx_seq_one_letter_code
_entity_poly.pdbx_strand_id
1 'polypeptide(L)'
;MKPSLQLKLGQQLAMTPQLQQAIRLLQLSTLDLQQEIQEALDSNPLLDVEESADETSNDDKPNAENKDESPTAEITSEPELKDSSDQIEKSEISNELEMDTTWDDVYSANTGNTGIAVDDDMPIYQGETTQSLQDYLVWQLDLTPFTETDRAIALAIIDAVDDYGYLTLSCEEILESVDIEDVELDEVEAVRKRIQQFDPLGIASLNLQDCLLLQLATFPEDTPWLAEAKLVLTHHIDQLGNRDYKLVIKETKLKEAELREVLKLIQQLDPRPGSKITPDETEYVVPDVSVFKDRGKWVVQINR
;
A
#
# COMPACT_ATOMS: atom_id res chain seq x y z
N MET A 1 -18.36 -82.02 -30.32
CA MET A 1 -18.96 -81.13 -29.30
C MET A 1 -18.41 -79.73 -29.56
N LYS A 2 -19.28 -78.74 -29.75
CA LYS A 2 -18.91 -77.40 -30.26
C LYS A 2 -18.25 -76.57 -29.13
N PRO A 3 -17.09 -75.93 -29.36
CA PRO A 3 -16.52 -75.01 -28.37
C PRO A 3 -17.34 -73.71 -28.34
N SER A 4 -17.86 -73.37 -27.16
CA SER A 4 -18.56 -72.11 -26.90
C SER A 4 -17.55 -71.03 -26.53
N LEU A 5 -17.44 -69.98 -27.35
CA LEU A 5 -16.63 -68.80 -27.07
C LEU A 5 -17.44 -67.85 -26.16
N GLN A 6 -17.00 -67.67 -24.91
CA GLN A 6 -17.65 -66.77 -23.96
C GLN A 6 -16.88 -65.44 -23.93
N LEU A 7 -17.39 -64.43 -24.63
CA LEU A 7 -16.86 -63.06 -24.61
C LEU A 7 -17.20 -62.40 -23.27
N LYS A 8 -16.19 -62.20 -22.42
CA LYS A 8 -16.30 -61.33 -21.24
C LYS A 8 -16.13 -59.87 -21.70
N LEU A 9 -17.23 -59.12 -21.73
CA LEU A 9 -17.22 -57.68 -21.95
C LEU A 9 -16.81 -56.98 -20.64
N GLY A 10 -15.53 -56.65 -20.50
CA GLY A 10 -15.06 -55.76 -19.43
C GLY A 10 -15.18 -54.31 -19.91
N GLN A 11 -16.08 -53.53 -19.32
CA GLN A 11 -16.11 -52.08 -19.52
C GLN A 11 -14.92 -51.48 -18.75
N GLN A 12 -13.75 -51.40 -19.39
CA GLN A 12 -12.67 -50.56 -18.89
C GLN A 12 -13.09 -49.11 -19.16
N LEU A 13 -13.29 -48.34 -18.09
CA LEU A 13 -13.50 -46.90 -18.16
C LEU A 13 -12.18 -46.29 -18.67
N ALA A 14 -11.99 -46.26 -19.99
CA ALA A 14 -10.83 -45.62 -20.59
C ALA A 14 -10.96 -44.12 -20.30
N MET A 15 -10.09 -43.59 -19.44
CA MET A 15 -9.97 -42.15 -19.24
C MET A 15 -9.65 -41.52 -20.59
N THR A 16 -10.61 -40.81 -21.17
CA THR A 16 -10.36 -40.01 -22.36
C THR A 16 -9.44 -38.85 -21.98
N PRO A 17 -8.55 -38.41 -22.88
CA PRO A 17 -7.63 -37.30 -22.60
C PRO A 17 -8.37 -36.03 -22.15
N GLN A 18 -9.58 -35.81 -22.67
CA GLN A 18 -10.46 -34.72 -22.26
C GLN A 18 -10.91 -34.82 -20.79
N LEU A 19 -11.15 -36.03 -20.29
CA LEU A 19 -11.55 -36.26 -18.90
C LEU A 19 -10.37 -36.06 -17.94
N GLN A 20 -9.17 -36.48 -18.34
CA GLN A 20 -7.93 -36.19 -17.60
C GLN A 20 -7.66 -34.69 -17.51
N GLN A 21 -7.83 -33.97 -18.62
CA GLN A 21 -7.65 -32.53 -18.67
C GLN A 21 -8.68 -31.79 -17.79
N ALA A 22 -9.95 -32.20 -17.83
CA ALA A 22 -11.00 -31.61 -17.00
C ALA A 22 -10.79 -31.85 -15.50
N ILE A 23 -10.36 -33.06 -15.11
CA ILE A 23 -10.02 -33.35 -13.70
C ILE A 23 -8.83 -32.51 -13.26
N ARG A 24 -7.81 -32.37 -14.11
CA ARG A 24 -6.63 -31.56 -13.82
C ARG A 24 -7.05 -30.11 -13.59
N LEU A 25 -7.79 -29.51 -14.53
CA LEU A 25 -8.27 -28.13 -14.42
C LEU A 25 -9.11 -27.87 -13.15
N LEU A 26 -9.97 -28.82 -12.74
CA LEU A 26 -10.77 -28.70 -11.51
C LEU A 26 -9.97 -28.79 -10.21
N GLN A 27 -8.73 -29.31 -10.26
CA GLN A 27 -7.86 -29.49 -9.10
C GLN A 27 -6.80 -28.40 -8.96
N LEU A 28 -6.61 -27.55 -9.99
CA LEU A 28 -5.68 -26.42 -9.95
C LEU A 28 -6.22 -25.31 -9.02
N SER A 29 -5.31 -24.51 -8.45
CA SER A 29 -5.71 -23.27 -7.78
C SER A 29 -6.25 -22.27 -8.80
N THR A 30 -7.05 -21.30 -8.36
CA THR A 30 -7.60 -20.24 -9.24
C THR A 30 -6.49 -19.48 -9.97
N LEU A 31 -5.38 -19.22 -9.29
CA LEU A 31 -4.18 -18.58 -9.87
C LEU A 31 -3.51 -19.45 -10.93
N ASP A 32 -3.32 -20.75 -10.65
CA ASP A 32 -2.72 -21.68 -11.62
C ASP A 32 -3.63 -21.86 -12.85
N LEU A 33 -4.95 -21.89 -12.64
CA LEU A 33 -5.94 -21.99 -13.71
C LEU A 33 -5.92 -20.73 -14.59
N GLN A 34 -5.84 -19.54 -14.00
CA GLN A 34 -5.71 -18.29 -14.74
C GLN A 34 -4.41 -18.27 -15.56
N GLN A 35 -3.30 -18.75 -15.01
CA GLN A 35 -2.03 -18.85 -15.72
C GLN A 35 -2.08 -19.82 -16.90
N GLU A 36 -2.71 -20.99 -16.73
CA GLU A 36 -2.89 -21.97 -17.81
C GLU A 36 -3.82 -21.44 -18.91
N ILE A 37 -4.88 -20.70 -18.55
CA ILE A 37 -5.76 -20.01 -19.53
C ILE A 37 -4.98 -18.94 -20.29
N GLN A 38 -4.13 -18.16 -19.62
CA GLN A 38 -3.30 -17.14 -20.24
C GLN A 38 -2.30 -17.78 -21.24
N GLU A 39 -1.62 -18.86 -20.85
CA GLU A 39 -0.72 -19.59 -21.75
C GLU A 39 -1.49 -20.18 -22.96
N ALA A 40 -2.70 -20.69 -22.73
CA ALA A 40 -3.56 -21.17 -23.80
C ALA A 40 -4.02 -20.05 -24.75
N LEU A 41 -4.30 -18.86 -24.23
CA LEU A 41 -4.65 -17.67 -25.01
C LEU A 41 -3.45 -17.19 -25.84
N ASP A 42 -2.27 -17.11 -25.25
CA ASP A 42 -1.02 -16.73 -25.94
C ASP A 42 -0.65 -17.75 -27.04
N SER A 43 -0.94 -19.03 -26.82
CA SER A 43 -0.70 -20.09 -27.82
C SER A 43 -1.67 -20.03 -29.01
N ASN A 44 -2.82 -19.39 -28.84
CA ASN A 44 -3.88 -19.36 -29.84
C ASN A 44 -4.20 -17.92 -30.30
N PRO A 45 -3.63 -17.48 -31.43
CA PRO A 45 -3.78 -16.11 -31.93
C PRO A 45 -5.19 -15.75 -32.43
N LEU A 46 -6.18 -16.63 -32.24
CA LEU A 46 -7.60 -16.41 -32.54
C LEU A 46 -8.46 -16.19 -31.29
N LEU A 47 -7.89 -16.29 -30.09
CA LEU A 47 -8.58 -16.04 -28.82
C LEU A 47 -8.20 -14.66 -28.31
N ASP A 48 -9.22 -13.83 -28.06
CA ASP A 48 -9.09 -12.56 -27.34
C ASP A 48 -9.92 -12.63 -26.06
N VAL A 49 -9.52 -11.89 -25.03
CA VAL A 49 -10.31 -11.70 -23.81
C VAL A 49 -11.50 -10.82 -24.17
N GLU A 50 -12.71 -11.30 -23.92
CA GLU A 50 -13.93 -10.52 -24.07
C GLU A 50 -13.96 -9.50 -22.91
N GLU A 51 -13.40 -8.31 -23.15
CA GLU A 51 -13.50 -7.19 -22.23
C GLU A 51 -14.96 -6.76 -22.24
N SER A 52 -15.73 -7.20 -21.24
CA SER A 52 -17.11 -6.76 -21.07
C SER A 52 -17.08 -5.26 -20.76
N ALA A 53 -17.11 -4.44 -21.81
CA ALA A 53 -17.52 -3.06 -21.70
C ALA A 53 -18.93 -3.09 -21.11
N ASP A 54 -19.06 -2.68 -19.86
CA ASP A 54 -20.35 -2.52 -19.20
C ASP A 54 -21.28 -1.71 -20.13
N GLU A 55 -22.38 -2.34 -20.55
CA GLU A 55 -23.47 -1.69 -21.26
C GLU A 55 -24.11 -0.64 -20.33
N THR A 56 -23.48 0.53 -20.22
CA THR A 56 -24.08 1.75 -19.70
C THR A 56 -24.34 2.67 -20.87
N SER A 57 -25.39 2.36 -21.62
CA SER A 57 -25.86 3.20 -22.72
C SER A 57 -27.38 3.31 -22.68
N ASN A 58 -27.83 4.40 -22.05
CA ASN A 58 -29.04 5.15 -22.34
C ASN A 58 -30.38 4.39 -22.36
N ASP A 59 -31.04 4.37 -21.20
CA ASP A 59 -32.49 4.22 -21.11
C ASP A 59 -33.08 5.36 -20.27
N ASP A 60 -32.82 6.62 -20.67
CA ASP A 60 -33.52 7.80 -20.16
C ASP A 60 -34.15 8.58 -21.33
N LYS A 61 -35.40 8.23 -21.63
CA LYS A 61 -36.33 9.10 -22.36
C LYS A 61 -36.85 10.19 -21.41
N PRO A 62 -36.64 11.49 -21.66
CA PRO A 62 -37.32 12.50 -20.89
C PRO A 62 -38.78 12.59 -21.33
N ASN A 63 -39.65 12.20 -20.41
CA ASN A 63 -41.09 12.38 -20.44
C ASN A 63 -41.41 13.88 -20.21
N ALA A 64 -41.89 14.59 -21.22
CA ALA A 64 -42.31 15.99 -21.10
C ALA A 64 -43.79 16.14 -21.49
N GLU A 65 -44.67 16.10 -20.48
CA GLU A 65 -46.04 16.63 -20.55
C GLU A 65 -46.21 17.75 -19.51
N ASN A 66 -46.45 18.97 -20.00
CA ASN A 66 -47.45 19.96 -19.56
C ASN A 66 -47.05 21.33 -20.15
N LYS A 67 -47.65 21.78 -21.26
CA LYS A 67 -48.91 22.54 -21.36
C LYS A 67 -48.97 23.77 -20.45
N ASP A 68 -48.74 24.94 -21.04
CA ASP A 68 -49.74 26.02 -20.98
C ASP A 68 -49.73 26.84 -22.29
N GLU A 69 -50.93 26.97 -22.86
CA GLU A 69 -51.35 27.66 -24.08
C GLU A 69 -51.95 29.02 -23.64
N SER A 70 -51.64 30.17 -24.27
CA SER A 70 -52.47 30.85 -25.31
C SER A 70 -52.46 32.39 -25.07
N PRO A 71 -52.89 33.28 -26.01
CA PRO A 71 -52.90 33.18 -27.47
C PRO A 71 -52.63 34.53 -28.25
N THR A 72 -52.39 34.38 -29.57
CA THR A 72 -52.64 35.26 -30.76
C THR A 72 -52.46 36.79 -30.76
N ALA A 73 -51.70 37.28 -31.77
CA ALA A 73 -52.19 38.22 -32.80
C ALA A 73 -51.30 38.17 -34.07
N GLU A 74 -51.94 38.04 -35.23
CA GLU A 74 -51.38 37.95 -36.58
C GLU A 74 -50.86 39.31 -37.11
N ILE A 75 -49.95 39.30 -38.09
CA ILE A 75 -50.15 39.82 -39.47
C ILE A 75 -48.81 39.83 -40.25
N THR A 76 -48.88 39.17 -41.41
CA THR A 76 -48.07 39.18 -42.64
C THR A 76 -47.12 40.36 -42.91
N SER A 77 -45.93 40.08 -43.46
CA SER A 77 -45.52 40.44 -44.84
C SER A 77 -44.01 40.29 -45.04
N GLU A 78 -43.62 39.62 -46.13
CA GLU A 78 -42.24 39.60 -46.68
C GLU A 78 -41.62 41.00 -46.75
N PRO A 79 -40.28 41.12 -46.60
CA PRO A 79 -39.57 42.19 -47.27
C PRO A 79 -38.47 41.62 -48.18
N GLU A 80 -38.73 41.86 -49.46
CA GLU A 80 -37.82 42.26 -50.53
C GLU A 80 -36.32 42.41 -50.19
N LEU A 81 -35.53 41.87 -51.11
CA LEU A 81 -34.08 42.04 -51.28
C LEU A 81 -33.67 43.50 -51.06
N LYS A 82 -33.02 43.76 -49.92
CA LYS A 82 -32.27 45.00 -49.70
C LYS A 82 -30.90 44.86 -50.34
N ASP A 83 -30.58 45.87 -51.14
CA ASP A 83 -29.36 46.07 -51.91
C ASP A 83 -28.10 45.86 -51.05
N SER A 84 -27.22 44.93 -51.46
CA SER A 84 -25.94 44.60 -50.78
C SER A 84 -24.98 45.79 -50.67
N SER A 85 -25.29 46.92 -51.32
CA SER A 85 -24.53 48.17 -51.28
C SER A 85 -24.62 48.90 -49.93
N ASP A 86 -25.80 48.98 -49.33
CA ASP A 86 -26.05 49.86 -48.17
C ASP A 86 -25.68 49.22 -46.82
N GLN A 87 -25.31 47.93 -46.82
CA GLN A 87 -24.93 47.19 -45.61
C GLN A 87 -23.42 47.21 -45.34
N ILE A 88 -22.63 47.71 -46.29
CA ILE A 88 -21.17 47.83 -46.21
C ILE A 88 -20.78 49.16 -45.54
N GLU A 89 -21.58 50.22 -45.64
CA GLU A 89 -21.29 51.50 -44.95
C GLU A 89 -21.48 51.46 -43.42
N LYS A 90 -22.00 50.35 -42.89
CA LYS A 90 -22.11 50.10 -41.45
C LYS A 90 -20.99 49.21 -40.89
N SER A 91 -19.95 48.94 -41.68
CA SER A 91 -18.76 48.21 -41.24
C SER A 91 -17.82 49.08 -40.40
N GLU A 92 -18.32 49.62 -39.29
CA GLU A 92 -17.52 49.60 -38.07
C GLU A 92 -17.81 48.24 -37.45
N ILE A 93 -16.86 47.32 -37.57
CA ILE A 93 -16.88 46.08 -36.79
C ILE A 93 -16.82 46.56 -35.34
N SER A 94 -17.98 46.62 -34.66
CA SER A 94 -18.02 46.83 -33.23
C SER A 94 -17.05 45.84 -32.61
N ASN A 95 -16.11 46.32 -31.80
CA ASN A 95 -15.14 45.51 -31.03
C ASN A 95 -15.83 44.66 -29.93
N GLU A 96 -17.08 44.30 -30.15
CA GLU A 96 -18.02 43.72 -29.19
C GLU A 96 -18.82 42.63 -29.90
N LEU A 97 -18.11 41.76 -30.63
CA LEU A 97 -18.50 40.36 -30.69
C LEU A 97 -18.04 39.77 -29.35
N GLU A 98 -18.93 39.81 -28.36
CA GLU A 98 -18.77 39.03 -27.13
C GLU A 98 -18.68 37.56 -27.56
N MET A 99 -17.46 37.01 -27.66
CA MET A 99 -17.29 35.58 -27.60
C MET A 99 -17.85 35.16 -26.25
N ASP A 100 -18.96 34.40 -26.25
CA ASP A 100 -19.59 33.80 -25.06
C ASP A 100 -18.73 32.70 -24.42
N THR A 101 -17.42 32.75 -24.67
CA THR A 101 -16.40 31.86 -24.12
C THR A 101 -15.27 32.76 -23.68
N THR A 102 -15.21 33.02 -22.38
CA THR A 102 -14.04 33.68 -21.83
C THR A 102 -12.86 32.71 -21.91
N TRP A 103 -11.64 33.22 -22.08
CA TRP A 103 -10.44 32.38 -22.04
C TRP A 103 -10.31 31.63 -20.71
N ASP A 104 -11.02 32.07 -19.67
CA ASP A 104 -11.11 31.44 -18.35
C ASP A 104 -11.98 30.17 -18.35
N ASP A 105 -13.03 30.11 -19.19
CA ASP A 105 -13.88 28.91 -19.37
C ASP A 105 -13.18 27.78 -20.13
N VAL A 106 -12.21 28.13 -20.99
CA VAL A 106 -11.49 27.17 -21.85
C VAL A 106 -10.11 26.78 -21.26
N TYR A 107 -9.53 27.66 -20.44
CA TYR A 107 -8.19 27.48 -19.86
C TYR A 107 -8.18 27.78 -18.35
N SER A 108 -9.15 27.26 -17.59
CA SER A 108 -8.87 26.99 -16.18
C SER A 108 -7.71 25.99 -16.13
N ALA A 109 -6.58 26.42 -15.58
CA ALA A 109 -5.31 25.72 -15.62
C ALA A 109 -5.38 24.34 -14.94
N ASN A 110 -5.82 23.33 -15.67
CA ASN A 110 -5.51 21.94 -15.42
C ASN A 110 -5.18 21.28 -16.77
N THR A 111 -3.97 20.77 -16.88
CA THR A 111 -3.37 20.29 -18.12
C THR A 111 -3.91 18.92 -18.51
N GLY A 112 -4.58 18.86 -19.67
CA GLY A 112 -4.49 17.73 -20.61
C GLY A 112 -5.79 17.00 -20.94
N ASN A 113 -6.34 17.21 -22.14
CA ASN A 113 -6.86 16.11 -22.94
C ASN A 113 -7.14 16.49 -24.41
N THR A 114 -6.44 15.84 -25.33
CA THR A 114 -6.93 15.66 -26.71
C THR A 114 -7.65 14.32 -26.77
N GLY A 115 -8.98 14.36 -26.85
CA GLY A 115 -9.80 13.24 -27.30
C GLY A 115 -10.69 12.61 -26.23
N ILE A 116 -12.00 12.70 -26.49
CA ILE A 116 -13.09 11.97 -25.84
C ILE A 116 -13.36 12.45 -24.41
N ALA A 117 -14.45 13.20 -24.27
CA ALA A 117 -15.08 13.48 -22.99
C ALA A 117 -15.67 12.16 -22.42
N VAL A 118 -14.79 11.35 -21.84
CA VAL A 118 -15.16 10.43 -20.77
C VAL A 118 -15.41 11.32 -19.55
N ASP A 119 -16.49 11.06 -18.82
CA ASP A 119 -16.89 11.73 -17.58
C ASP A 119 -15.67 11.96 -16.66
N ASP A 120 -15.11 13.17 -16.69
CA ASP A 120 -13.81 13.56 -16.09
C ASP A 120 -13.91 13.80 -14.58
N ASP A 121 -15.11 13.64 -14.01
CA ASP A 121 -15.39 13.78 -12.57
C ASP A 121 -15.06 12.50 -11.76
N MET A 122 -14.57 11.45 -12.41
CA MET A 122 -14.08 10.26 -11.71
C MET A 122 -12.56 10.36 -11.53
N PRO A 123 -12.05 10.63 -10.31
CA PRO A 123 -10.62 10.70 -10.09
C PRO A 123 -10.00 9.35 -10.44
N ILE A 124 -9.21 9.33 -11.52
CA ILE A 124 -8.37 8.18 -11.87
C ILE A 124 -7.53 7.87 -10.64
N TYR A 125 -7.57 6.62 -10.16
CA TYR A 125 -6.83 6.20 -8.99
C TYR A 125 -5.32 6.41 -9.22
N GLN A 126 -4.75 7.41 -8.55
CA GLN A 126 -3.33 7.80 -8.68
C GLN A 126 -2.39 7.00 -7.74
N GLY A 127 -2.93 6.04 -7.00
CA GLY A 127 -2.20 5.25 -6.00
C GLY A 127 -2.31 5.83 -4.59
N GLU A 128 -1.71 5.10 -3.64
CA GLU A 128 -1.56 5.51 -2.24
C GLU A 128 -0.10 5.90 -1.97
N THR A 129 0.11 6.99 -1.23
CA THR A 129 1.45 7.36 -0.75
C THR A 129 1.71 6.65 0.57
N THR A 130 2.48 5.56 0.54
CA THR A 130 3.03 4.96 1.76
C THR A 130 4.30 5.70 2.17
N GLN A 131 4.52 5.85 3.47
CA GLN A 131 5.80 6.34 4.00
C GLN A 131 6.53 5.14 4.59
N SER A 132 7.76 4.91 4.11
CA SER A 132 8.62 3.90 4.70
C SER A 132 9.27 4.44 5.98
N LEU A 133 9.74 3.52 6.83
CA LEU A 133 10.52 3.89 8.01
C LEU A 133 11.79 4.66 7.61
N GLN A 134 12.43 4.24 6.52
CA GLN A 134 13.63 4.87 5.99
C GLN A 134 13.33 6.31 5.55
N ASP A 135 12.23 6.55 4.85
CA ASP A 135 11.82 7.91 4.44
C ASP A 135 11.61 8.83 5.66
N TYR A 136 10.98 8.31 6.71
CA TYR A 136 10.78 9.07 7.94
C TYR A 136 12.10 9.43 8.63
N LEU A 137 13.08 8.52 8.63
CA LEU A 137 14.41 8.78 9.17
C LEU A 137 15.23 9.74 8.31
N VAL A 138 15.13 9.65 6.99
CA VAL A 138 15.77 10.60 6.06
C VAL A 138 15.20 11.99 6.26
N TRP A 139 13.87 12.11 6.42
CA TRP A 139 13.25 13.38 6.78
C TRP A 139 13.84 13.95 8.08
N GLN A 140 13.99 13.13 9.13
CA GLN A 140 14.61 13.58 10.39
C GLN A 140 16.09 13.93 10.23
N LEU A 141 16.82 13.18 9.41
CA LEU A 141 18.22 13.45 9.10
C LEU A 141 18.37 14.86 8.51
N ASP A 142 17.53 15.22 7.55
CA ASP A 142 17.55 16.52 6.89
C ASP A 142 17.17 17.67 7.84
N LEU A 143 16.42 17.41 8.92
CA LEU A 143 16.12 18.40 9.96
C LEU A 143 17.28 18.60 10.96
N THR A 144 18.26 17.72 10.98
CA THR A 144 19.39 17.77 11.93
C THR A 144 20.66 18.30 11.28
N PRO A 145 21.44 19.14 11.98
CA PRO A 145 22.68 19.67 11.43
C PRO A 145 23.79 18.60 11.46
N PHE A 146 24.03 17.96 10.32
CA PHE A 146 25.16 17.06 10.09
C PHE A 146 26.18 17.67 9.13
N THR A 147 27.44 17.25 9.24
CA THR A 147 28.43 17.53 8.19
C THR A 147 28.14 16.68 6.95
N GLU A 148 28.73 17.02 5.81
CA GLU A 148 28.48 16.29 4.55
C GLU A 148 28.97 14.83 4.64
N THR A 149 30.07 14.59 5.36
CA THR A 149 30.60 13.25 5.67
C THR A 149 29.69 12.49 6.64
N ASP A 150 29.27 13.13 7.74
CA ASP A 150 28.36 12.49 8.71
C ASP A 150 27.01 12.15 8.08
N ARG A 151 26.53 12.99 7.15
CA ARG A 151 25.27 12.75 6.42
C ARG A 151 25.38 11.52 5.53
N ALA A 152 26.51 11.32 4.85
CA ALA A 152 26.74 10.12 4.05
C ALA A 152 26.77 8.85 4.91
N ILE A 153 27.47 8.90 6.05
CA ILE A 153 27.50 7.81 7.04
C ILE A 153 26.09 7.55 7.58
N ALA A 154 25.34 8.60 7.91
CA ALA A 154 23.99 8.46 8.45
C ALA A 154 23.02 7.85 7.43
N LEU A 155 23.13 8.21 6.16
CA LEU A 155 22.33 7.63 5.09
C LEU A 155 22.65 6.14 4.93
N ALA A 156 23.92 5.76 4.97
CA ALA A 156 24.34 4.35 4.95
C ALA A 156 23.80 3.57 6.17
N ILE A 157 23.78 4.18 7.36
CA ILE A 157 23.19 3.58 8.56
C ILE A 157 21.67 3.41 8.40
N ILE A 158 20.96 4.42 7.89
CA ILE A 158 19.50 4.37 7.70
C ILE A 158 19.12 3.29 6.68
N ASP A 159 19.89 3.15 5.60
CA ASP A 159 19.68 2.10 4.60
C ASP A 159 19.92 0.68 5.17
N ALA A 160 20.84 0.55 6.13
CA ALA A 160 21.11 -0.71 6.82
C ALA A 160 20.06 -1.10 7.88
N VAL A 161 19.08 -0.24 8.16
CA VAL A 161 18.02 -0.48 9.15
C VAL A 161 16.86 -1.26 8.55
N ASP A 162 16.50 -2.35 9.22
CA ASP A 162 15.33 -3.17 8.92
C ASP A 162 14.01 -2.50 9.34
N ASP A 163 12.88 -2.99 8.86
CA ASP A 163 11.54 -2.47 9.16
C ASP A 163 11.20 -2.52 10.66
N TYR A 164 11.86 -3.41 11.41
CA TYR A 164 11.73 -3.50 12.86
C TYR A 164 12.56 -2.45 13.64
N GLY A 165 13.49 -1.76 12.96
CA GLY A 165 14.38 -0.75 13.54
C GLY A 165 15.76 -1.27 13.99
N TYR A 166 16.14 -2.49 13.61
CA TYR A 166 17.45 -3.10 13.94
C TYR A 166 18.45 -2.93 12.79
N LEU A 167 19.73 -2.85 13.14
CA LEU A 167 20.81 -2.76 12.17
C LEU A 167 21.14 -4.17 11.63
N THR A 168 21.14 -4.34 10.31
CA THR A 168 21.46 -5.62 9.66
C THR A 168 22.97 -5.82 9.47
N LEU A 169 23.70 -4.71 9.28
CA LEU A 169 25.14 -4.67 9.07
C LEU A 169 25.87 -4.30 10.36
N SER A 170 27.12 -4.71 10.48
CA SER A 170 28.03 -4.26 11.54
C SER A 170 28.58 -2.85 11.26
N CYS A 171 29.06 -2.16 12.29
CA CYS A 171 29.71 -0.85 12.11
C CYS A 171 30.93 -0.91 11.19
N GLU A 172 31.63 -2.06 11.15
CA GLU A 172 32.80 -2.27 10.29
C GLU A 172 32.40 -2.38 8.81
N GLU A 173 31.31 -3.09 8.50
CA GLU A 173 30.78 -3.23 7.14
C GLU A 173 30.22 -1.89 6.62
N ILE A 174 29.62 -1.07 7.49
CA ILE A 174 29.16 0.28 7.13
C ILE A 174 30.34 1.20 6.83
N LEU A 175 31.47 1.05 7.54
CA LEU A 175 32.68 1.81 7.24
C LEU A 175 33.27 1.42 5.88
N GLU A 176 33.29 0.11 5.56
CA GLU A 176 33.75 -0.38 4.25
C GLU A 176 32.86 0.10 3.09
N SER A 177 31.54 0.24 3.31
CA SER A 177 30.60 0.67 2.25
C SER A 177 30.68 2.16 1.92
N VAL A 178 31.07 3.00 2.88
CA VAL A 178 31.15 4.45 2.71
C VAL A 178 32.40 4.85 1.90
N ASP A 179 33.50 4.10 1.98
CA ASP A 179 34.76 4.29 1.22
C ASP A 179 35.23 5.76 1.14
N ILE A 180 35.11 6.50 2.23
CA ILE A 180 35.59 7.89 2.36
C ILE A 180 36.97 7.86 3.04
N GLU A 181 37.95 8.50 2.41
CA GLU A 181 39.26 8.75 3.03
C GLU A 181 39.07 9.59 4.32
N ASP A 182 39.69 9.15 5.41
CA ASP A 182 39.68 9.77 6.76
C ASP A 182 38.50 9.43 7.71
N VAL A 183 37.59 8.51 7.35
CA VAL A 183 36.54 8.07 8.30
C VAL A 183 37.06 6.97 9.23
N GLU A 184 36.94 7.19 10.54
CA GLU A 184 37.26 6.21 11.58
C GLU A 184 36.00 5.52 12.13
N LEU A 185 36.16 4.34 12.72
CA LEU A 185 35.05 3.59 13.34
C LEU A 185 34.36 4.39 14.46
N ASP A 186 35.12 5.25 15.16
CA ASP A 186 34.62 6.11 16.22
C ASP A 186 33.62 7.16 15.69
N GLU A 187 33.79 7.65 14.47
CA GLU A 187 32.85 8.60 13.84
C GLU A 187 31.55 7.90 13.48
N VAL A 188 31.61 6.69 12.92
CA VAL A 188 30.44 5.86 12.62
C VAL A 188 29.65 5.57 13.90
N GLU A 189 30.34 5.25 15.01
CA GLU A 189 29.67 5.06 16.30
C GLU A 189 29.03 6.35 16.84
N ALA A 190 29.67 7.51 16.64
CA ALA A 190 29.13 8.79 17.07
C ALA A 190 27.86 9.16 16.30
N VAL A 191 27.89 8.99 14.97
CA VAL A 191 26.72 9.20 14.09
C VAL A 191 25.63 8.20 14.43
N ARG A 192 25.95 6.92 14.66
CA ARG A 192 24.98 5.90 15.10
C ARG A 192 24.30 6.29 16.41
N LYS A 193 25.06 6.72 17.43
CA LYS A 193 24.50 7.19 18.70
C LYS A 193 23.60 8.42 18.53
N ARG A 194 23.86 9.26 17.53
CA ARG A 194 23.01 10.40 17.20
C ARG A 194 21.71 9.98 16.53
N ILE A 195 21.76 9.03 15.59
CA ILE A 195 20.58 8.43 14.93
C ILE A 195 19.74 7.65 15.94
N GLN A 196 20.36 6.97 16.90
CA GLN A 196 19.65 6.26 17.97
C GLN A 196 18.71 7.18 18.80
N GLN A 197 19.00 8.48 18.86
CA GLN A 197 18.17 9.49 19.54
C GLN A 197 17.01 10.03 18.68
N PHE A 198 16.87 9.57 17.44
CA PHE A 198 15.75 9.90 16.58
C PHE A 198 14.45 9.30 17.11
N ASP A 199 13.33 9.79 16.61
CA ASP A 199 12.02 9.26 16.96
C ASP A 199 11.62 8.20 15.92
N PRO A 200 11.26 6.97 16.29
CA PRO A 200 11.23 6.37 17.63
C PRO A 200 12.59 6.00 18.23
N LEU A 201 12.68 6.10 19.56
CA LEU A 201 13.90 5.80 20.31
C LEU A 201 14.27 4.31 20.23
N GLY A 202 15.55 4.03 19.99
CA GLY A 202 16.10 2.67 19.96
C GLY A 202 16.30 2.09 18.55
N ILE A 203 16.06 2.90 17.51
CA ILE A 203 16.40 2.57 16.11
C ILE A 203 17.92 2.46 15.95
N ALA A 204 18.37 1.66 14.98
CA ALA A 204 19.79 1.40 14.70
C ALA A 204 20.52 0.80 15.92
N SER A 205 19.80 -0.01 16.69
CA SER A 205 20.38 -0.90 17.69
C SER A 205 20.81 -2.22 17.04
N LEU A 206 21.91 -2.79 17.53
CA LEU A 206 22.39 -4.11 17.10
C LEU A 206 21.62 -5.22 17.83
N ASN A 207 21.31 -4.99 19.11
CA ASN A 207 20.67 -5.94 20.00
C ASN A 207 19.45 -5.33 20.68
N LEU A 208 18.48 -6.19 21.04
CA LEU A 208 17.33 -5.81 21.87
C LEU A 208 17.77 -5.16 23.19
N GLN A 209 18.88 -5.64 23.77
CA GLN A 209 19.45 -5.08 24.99
C GLN A 209 19.78 -3.59 24.82
N ASP A 210 20.47 -3.23 23.73
CA ASP A 210 20.86 -1.84 23.45
C ASP A 210 19.63 -0.96 23.21
N CYS A 211 18.64 -1.48 22.46
CA CYS A 211 17.37 -0.80 22.22
C CYS A 211 16.68 -0.41 23.55
N LEU A 212 16.48 -1.40 24.42
CA LEU A 212 15.79 -1.18 25.70
C LEU A 212 16.60 -0.32 26.66
N LEU A 213 17.93 -0.46 26.68
CA LEU A 213 18.80 0.38 27.51
C LEU A 213 18.75 1.85 27.06
N LEU A 214 18.71 2.10 25.75
CA LEU A 214 18.61 3.44 25.22
C LEU A 214 17.26 4.06 25.57
N GLN A 215 16.15 3.32 25.41
CA GLN A 215 14.83 3.79 25.81
C GLN A 215 14.80 4.11 27.31
N LEU A 216 15.35 3.26 28.16
CA LEU A 216 15.46 3.52 29.60
C LEU A 216 16.38 4.70 29.96
N ALA A 217 17.37 5.03 29.14
CA ALA A 217 18.26 6.16 29.38
C ALA A 217 17.54 7.52 29.23
N THR A 218 16.42 7.55 28.50
CA THR A 218 15.61 8.77 28.34
C THR A 218 14.63 9.01 29.50
N PHE A 219 14.37 8.00 30.33
CA PHE A 219 13.51 8.15 31.50
C PHE A 219 14.18 9.01 32.58
N PRO A 220 13.42 9.83 33.32
CA PRO A 220 13.97 10.61 34.42
C PRO A 220 14.49 9.71 35.53
N GLU A 221 15.67 10.05 36.07
CA GLU A 221 16.38 9.31 37.13
C GLU A 221 15.55 9.13 38.42
N ASP A 222 14.50 9.94 38.60
CA ASP A 222 13.56 9.84 39.73
C ASP A 222 12.57 8.67 39.61
N THR A 223 12.53 7.98 38.46
CA THR A 223 11.62 6.85 38.30
C THR A 223 12.07 5.64 39.11
N PRO A 224 11.14 4.97 39.79
CA PRO A 224 11.50 3.93 40.73
C PRO A 224 12.03 2.70 39.99
N TRP A 225 13.06 2.06 40.57
CA TRP A 225 13.69 0.84 40.08
C TRP A 225 14.42 0.91 38.71
N LEU A 226 14.72 2.10 38.17
CA LEU A 226 15.50 2.24 36.94
C LEU A 226 16.88 1.58 36.98
N ALA A 227 17.64 1.83 38.04
CA ALA A 227 18.99 1.30 38.17
C ALA A 227 18.99 -0.24 38.16
N GLU A 228 18.00 -0.82 38.82
CA GLU A 228 17.78 -2.27 38.86
C GLU A 228 17.33 -2.81 37.49
N ALA A 229 16.46 -2.08 36.77
CA ALA A 229 16.07 -2.44 35.42
C ALA A 229 17.26 -2.43 34.45
N LYS A 230 18.11 -1.40 34.50
CA LYS A 230 19.37 -1.31 33.73
C LYS A 230 20.30 -2.48 34.07
N LEU A 231 20.42 -2.85 35.34
CA LEU A 231 21.25 -3.98 35.78
C LEU A 231 20.70 -5.33 35.27
N VAL A 232 19.39 -5.55 35.38
CA VAL A 232 18.72 -6.76 34.88
C VAL A 232 18.91 -6.90 33.37
N LEU A 233 18.74 -5.81 32.61
CA LEU A 233 18.91 -5.84 31.17
C LEU A 233 20.36 -6.10 30.77
N THR A 234 21.34 -5.48 31.44
CA THR A 234 22.77 -5.65 31.11
C THR A 234 23.31 -7.05 31.37
N HIS A 235 22.84 -7.73 32.43
CA HIS A 235 23.44 -9.01 32.86
C HIS A 235 22.51 -10.23 32.67
N HIS A 236 21.18 -10.05 32.61
CA HIS A 236 20.22 -11.16 32.72
C HIS A 236 19.12 -11.16 31.65
N ILE A 237 19.40 -10.67 30.44
CA ILE A 237 18.40 -10.66 29.35
C ILE A 237 18.02 -12.07 28.88
N ASP A 238 18.99 -12.99 28.79
CA ASP A 238 18.74 -14.39 28.38
C ASP A 238 17.87 -15.12 29.40
N GLN A 239 18.11 -14.86 30.69
CA GLN A 239 17.34 -15.45 31.78
C GLN A 239 15.90 -14.89 31.80
N LEU A 240 15.73 -13.63 31.42
CA LEU A 240 14.41 -13.02 31.27
C LEU A 240 13.62 -13.65 30.11
N GLY A 241 14.29 -13.91 28.98
CA GLY A 241 13.71 -14.63 27.83
C GLY A 241 13.25 -16.04 28.19
N ASN A 242 14.04 -16.77 28.99
CA ASN A 242 13.71 -18.12 29.45
C ASN A 242 12.71 -18.16 30.62
N ARG A 243 12.27 -17.00 31.13
CA ARG A 243 11.35 -16.84 32.29
C ARG A 243 11.89 -17.41 33.61
N ASP A 244 13.21 -17.46 33.78
CA ASP A 244 13.87 -17.98 34.98
C ASP A 244 13.98 -16.91 36.10
N TYR A 245 12.84 -16.41 36.58
CA TYR A 245 12.78 -15.36 37.61
C TYR A 245 13.49 -15.73 38.91
N LYS A 246 13.63 -17.03 39.22
CA LYS A 246 14.31 -17.51 40.43
C LYS A 246 15.83 -17.29 40.39
N LEU A 247 16.45 -17.36 39.21
CA LEU A 247 17.88 -17.10 39.05
C LEU A 247 18.14 -15.59 39.11
N VAL A 248 17.32 -14.81 38.41
CA VAL A 248 17.37 -13.35 38.46
C VAL A 248 17.25 -12.84 39.90
N ILE A 249 16.30 -13.34 40.70
CA ILE A 249 16.15 -12.96 42.12
C ILE A 249 17.43 -13.25 42.94
N LYS A 250 18.11 -14.37 42.67
CA LYS A 250 19.33 -14.74 43.41
C LYS A 250 20.50 -13.85 43.03
N GLU A 251 20.63 -13.49 41.76
CA GLU A 251 21.75 -12.72 41.24
C GLU A 251 21.58 -11.23 41.50
N THR A 252 20.38 -10.68 41.32
CA THR A 252 20.08 -9.26 41.59
C THR A 252 19.83 -8.95 43.07
N LYS A 253 19.66 -9.99 43.91
CA LYS A 253 19.35 -9.87 45.36
C LYS A 253 18.08 -9.08 45.68
N LEU A 254 17.19 -8.92 44.70
CA LEU A 254 15.92 -8.22 44.85
C LEU A 254 14.84 -9.13 45.45
N LYS A 255 13.83 -8.53 46.11
CA LYS A 255 12.64 -9.29 46.53
C LYS A 255 11.72 -9.53 45.34
N GLU A 256 10.91 -10.58 45.43
CA GLU A 256 9.95 -10.93 44.37
C GLU A 256 8.96 -9.79 44.04
N ALA A 257 8.56 -9.01 45.05
CA ALA A 257 7.68 -7.85 44.84
C ALA A 257 8.37 -6.72 44.06
N GLU A 258 9.66 -6.48 44.32
CA GLU A 258 10.46 -5.45 43.63
C GLU A 258 10.73 -5.85 42.19
N LEU A 259 11.06 -7.13 41.94
CA LEU A 259 11.25 -7.65 40.59
C LEU A 259 9.98 -7.52 39.74
N ARG A 260 8.79 -7.69 40.33
CA ARG A 260 7.53 -7.54 39.59
C ARG A 260 7.32 -6.11 39.08
N GLU A 261 7.67 -5.10 39.87
CA GLU A 261 7.60 -3.70 39.44
C GLU A 261 8.64 -3.39 38.35
N VAL A 262 9.87 -3.91 38.49
CA VAL A 262 10.91 -3.81 37.44
C VAL A 262 10.43 -4.43 36.13
N LEU A 263 9.84 -5.63 36.18
CA LEU A 263 9.32 -6.31 35.00
C LEU A 263 8.17 -5.55 34.35
N LYS A 264 7.30 -4.94 35.14
CA LYS A 264 6.21 -4.11 34.64
C LYS A 264 6.73 -2.88 33.90
N LEU A 265 7.81 -2.27 34.39
CA LEU A 265 8.49 -1.17 33.71
C LEU A 265 9.11 -1.63 32.38
N ILE A 266 9.81 -2.76 32.38
CA ILE A 266 10.44 -3.30 31.15
C ILE A 266 9.37 -3.67 30.11
N GLN A 267 8.22 -4.22 30.53
CA GLN A 267 7.12 -4.57 29.62
C GLN A 267 6.39 -3.38 29.01
N GLN A 268 6.57 -2.17 29.54
CA GLN A 268 6.02 -0.95 28.98
C GLN A 268 6.88 -0.42 27.81
N LEU A 269 8.11 -0.90 27.68
CA LEU A 269 9.02 -0.51 26.61
C LEU A 269 8.64 -1.20 25.29
N ASP A 270 8.94 -0.55 24.17
CA ASP A 270 8.63 -1.03 22.84
C ASP A 270 9.84 -1.78 22.25
N PRO A 271 9.78 -3.11 22.10
CA PRO A 271 10.91 -3.90 21.58
C PRO A 271 11.10 -3.77 20.07
N ARG A 272 10.15 -3.20 19.34
CA ARG A 272 10.19 -3.00 17.88
C ARG A 272 9.67 -1.59 17.56
N PRO A 273 10.54 -0.58 17.63
CA PRO A 273 10.12 0.80 17.42
C PRO A 273 9.60 1.05 15.99
N GLY A 274 10.14 0.34 15.00
CA GLY A 274 9.82 0.57 13.59
C GLY A 274 8.37 0.25 13.17
N SER A 275 7.73 -0.70 13.85
CA SER A 275 6.36 -1.11 13.56
C SER A 275 5.30 -0.03 13.83
N LYS A 276 5.65 1.11 14.44
CA LYS A 276 4.73 2.25 14.61
C LYS A 276 4.60 3.10 13.35
N ILE A 277 5.61 3.08 12.48
CA ILE A 277 5.71 3.96 11.31
C ILE A 277 5.31 3.20 10.06
N THR A 278 5.81 1.98 9.89
CA THR A 278 5.50 1.14 8.74
C THR A 278 4.04 0.67 8.84
N PRO A 279 3.18 1.01 7.87
CA PRO A 279 1.84 0.43 7.81
C PRO A 279 1.93 -1.07 7.54
N ASP A 280 1.10 -1.85 8.24
CA ASP A 280 1.01 -3.29 8.00
C ASP A 280 0.24 -3.53 6.71
N GLU A 281 0.93 -3.99 5.66
CA GLU A 281 0.27 -4.43 4.44
C GLU A 281 -0.52 -5.70 4.73
N THR A 282 -1.82 -5.53 5.01
CA THR A 282 -2.70 -6.66 5.25
C THR A 282 -2.97 -7.34 3.91
N GLU A 283 -2.28 -8.44 3.65
CA GLU A 283 -2.58 -9.31 2.52
C GLU A 283 -3.97 -9.96 2.71
N TYR A 284 -4.96 -9.47 1.97
CA TYR A 284 -6.27 -10.09 1.93
C TYR A 284 -6.23 -11.32 1.03
N VAL A 285 -6.33 -12.51 1.63
CA VAL A 285 -6.58 -13.73 0.87
C VAL A 285 -8.02 -13.70 0.36
N VAL A 286 -8.22 -13.56 -0.95
CA VAL A 286 -9.53 -13.63 -1.59
C VAL A 286 -10.04 -15.07 -1.47
N PRO A 287 -11.15 -15.34 -0.74
CA PRO A 287 -11.67 -16.68 -0.63
C PRO A 287 -12.45 -17.07 -1.89
N ASP A 288 -12.34 -18.33 -2.31
CA ASP A 288 -13.08 -18.87 -3.45
C ASP A 288 -14.60 -18.94 -3.19
N VAL A 289 -14.99 -19.11 -1.93
CA VAL A 289 -16.39 -19.27 -1.51
C VAL A 289 -16.67 -18.44 -0.27
N SER A 290 -17.71 -17.62 -0.34
CA SER A 290 -18.25 -16.86 0.79
C SER A 290 -19.51 -17.55 1.33
N VAL A 291 -19.62 -17.65 2.65
CA VAL A 291 -20.77 -18.29 3.31
C VAL A 291 -21.44 -17.28 4.23
N PHE A 292 -22.69 -16.94 3.93
CA PHE A 292 -23.48 -15.99 4.71
C PHE A 292 -24.70 -16.68 5.33
N LYS A 293 -25.09 -16.25 6.53
CA LYS A 293 -26.28 -16.76 7.20
C LYS A 293 -27.43 -15.78 7.00
N ASP A 294 -28.32 -16.07 6.06
CA ASP A 294 -29.54 -15.29 5.86
C ASP A 294 -30.77 -16.00 6.46
N ARG A 295 -31.53 -15.28 7.29
CA ARG A 295 -32.79 -15.76 7.92
C ARG A 295 -32.73 -17.18 8.51
N GLY A 296 -31.61 -17.52 9.15
CA GLY A 296 -31.40 -18.81 9.80
C GLY A 296 -31.02 -19.97 8.87
N LYS A 297 -30.81 -19.71 7.57
CA LYS A 297 -30.27 -20.66 6.60
C LYS A 297 -28.87 -20.23 6.17
N TRP A 298 -27.98 -21.19 5.98
CA TRP A 298 -26.66 -20.94 5.41
C TRP A 298 -26.79 -20.88 3.89
N VAL A 299 -26.36 -19.78 3.30
CA VAL A 299 -26.30 -19.55 1.86
C VAL A 299 -24.82 -19.47 1.48
N VAL A 300 -24.43 -20.28 0.51
CA VAL A 300 -23.06 -20.36 0.00
C VAL A 300 -23.04 -19.67 -1.36
N GLN A 301 -22.17 -18.68 -1.52
CA GLN A 301 -21.98 -17.94 -2.76
C GLN A 301 -20.53 -18.07 -3.22
N ILE A 302 -20.34 -18.51 -4.46
CA ILE A 302 -19.02 -18.57 -5.10
C ILE A 302 -18.62 -17.13 -5.43
N ASN A 303 -17.38 -16.76 -5.09
CA ASN A 303 -16.85 -15.45 -5.44
C ASN A 303 -16.71 -15.37 -6.97
N ARG A 304 -17.24 -14.31 -7.59
CA ARG A 304 -17.30 -14.18 -9.05
C ARG A 304 -16.21 -13.23 -9.53
#